data_AF-A0A7V9RCI2-F1
#
_entry.id   AF-A0A7V9RCI2-F1
#
_cell.length_a   1.000
_cell.length_b   1.000
_cell.length_c   1.000
_cell.angle_alpha   90.00
_cell.angle_beta   90.00
_cell.angle_gamma   90.00
#
_symmetry.space_group_name_H-M   'P 1'
#
loop_
_entity.id
_entity.type
_entity.pdbx_description
1 polymer ?
#
loop_
_entity_poly.entity_id
_entity_poly.type
_entity_poly.pdbx_seq_one_letter_code
_entity_poly.pdbx_strand_id
1 'polypeptide(L)'
;MRALALLLLVTASAGAEPGPARRPPPTVEIRMPKVTGPLDANIVRRYLMRNRSKLQYCYEKQLSITPGVEGAMKAAWEIKPDGKVVNVGTFGLDGEVAACTKRVLELIEYPKPRQGKSAAVDVAFIMRQP
;
A
#
# COMPACT_ATOMS: atom_id res chain seq x y z
N MET A 1 72.11 -22.72 27.31
CA MET A 1 71.14 -21.73 26.77
C MET A 1 70.05 -22.49 26.02
N ARG A 2 68.93 -22.80 26.68
CA ARG A 2 67.74 -23.42 26.05
C ARG A 2 66.67 -22.33 25.97
N ALA A 3 66.38 -21.86 24.76
CA ALA A 3 65.36 -20.85 24.54
C ALA A 3 63.97 -21.50 24.63
N LEU A 4 63.14 -21.00 25.56
CA LEU A 4 61.71 -21.30 25.62
C LEU A 4 61.01 -20.60 24.45
N ALA A 5 60.39 -21.37 23.57
CA ALA A 5 59.46 -20.84 22.57
C ALA A 5 58.05 -20.83 23.18
N LEU A 6 57.56 -19.64 23.57
CA LEU A 6 56.16 -19.43 23.91
C LEU A 6 55.34 -19.47 22.60
N LEU A 7 54.50 -20.50 22.44
CA LEU A 7 53.40 -20.48 21.46
C LEU A 7 52.33 -19.49 21.95
N LEU A 8 52.24 -18.33 21.30
CA LEU A 8 51.08 -17.45 21.41
C LEU A 8 49.96 -18.01 20.54
N LEU A 9 48.91 -18.53 21.18
CA LEU A 9 47.65 -18.89 20.54
C LEU A 9 46.97 -17.60 20.03
N VAL A 10 46.97 -17.39 18.71
CA VAL A 10 46.17 -16.35 18.07
C VAL A 10 44.74 -16.87 17.98
N THR A 11 43.86 -16.45 18.89
CA THR A 11 42.41 -16.70 18.76
C THR A 11 41.84 -15.73 17.74
N ALA A 12 41.61 -16.20 16.51
CA ALA A 12 40.85 -15.46 15.52
C ALA A 12 39.37 -15.40 15.95
N SER A 13 38.91 -14.27 16.47
CA SER A 13 37.48 -14.01 16.65
C SER A 13 36.91 -13.53 15.32
N ALA A 14 36.15 -14.40 14.65
CA ALA A 14 35.30 -14.00 13.52
C ALA A 14 34.21 -13.04 14.03
N GLY A 15 34.43 -11.74 13.86
CA GLY A 15 33.37 -10.75 14.02
C GLY A 15 32.38 -10.93 12.88
N ALA A 16 31.12 -11.24 13.20
CA ALA A 16 30.05 -11.26 12.21
C ALA A 16 29.85 -9.84 11.68
N GLU A 17 30.14 -9.62 10.40
CA GLU A 17 29.84 -8.35 9.74
C GLU A 17 28.30 -8.16 9.69
N PRO A 18 27.76 -7.01 10.10
CA PRO A 18 26.35 -6.72 9.91
C PRO A 18 26.05 -6.73 8.40
N GLY A 19 25.16 -7.62 7.97
CA GLY A 19 24.70 -7.67 6.58
C GLY A 19 24.07 -6.35 6.14
N PRO A 20 23.98 -6.09 4.82
CA PRO A 20 23.47 -4.84 4.29
C PRO A 20 22.06 -4.55 4.84
N ALA A 21 21.88 -3.33 5.36
CA ALA A 21 20.58 -2.87 5.85
C ALA A 21 19.53 -2.99 4.73
N ARG A 22 18.43 -3.72 4.99
CA ARG A 22 17.32 -3.82 4.05
C ARG A 22 16.74 -2.44 3.81
N ARG A 23 16.68 -2.03 2.54
CA ARG A 23 15.95 -0.83 2.13
C ARG A 23 14.47 -1.00 2.55
N PRO A 24 13.81 0.03 3.11
CA PRO A 24 12.41 -0.08 3.52
C PRO A 24 11.53 -0.50 2.34
N PRO A 25 10.40 -1.22 2.55
CA PRO A 25 9.54 -1.57 1.44
C PRO A 25 8.85 -0.32 0.86
N PRO A 26 8.49 -0.32 -0.45
CA PRO A 26 7.60 0.70 -1.00
C PRO A 26 6.27 0.69 -0.25
N THR A 27 5.57 1.82 -0.19
CA THR A 27 4.31 1.90 0.58
C THR A 27 3.21 2.64 -0.16
N VAL A 28 1.99 2.16 0.05
CA VAL A 28 0.74 2.88 -0.27
C VAL A 28 0.16 3.46 1.03
N GLU A 29 0.09 4.79 1.09
CA GLU A 29 -0.64 5.55 2.11
C GLU A 29 -2.04 5.89 1.59
N ILE A 30 -3.07 5.52 2.34
CA ILE A 30 -4.46 5.84 2.02
C ILE A 30 -4.85 7.08 2.81
N ARG A 31 -5.22 8.17 2.12
CA ARG A 31 -5.70 9.40 2.78
C ARG A 31 -7.11 9.22 3.34
N MET A 32 -7.57 10.19 4.12
CA MET A 32 -8.95 10.18 4.61
C MET A 32 -9.92 10.35 3.42
N PRO A 33 -10.89 9.45 3.22
CA PRO A 33 -11.87 9.61 2.15
C PRO A 33 -12.80 10.80 2.43
N LYS A 34 -13.15 11.54 1.39
CA LYS A 34 -14.29 12.46 1.38
C LYS A 34 -15.51 11.66 0.95
N VAL A 35 -16.57 11.68 1.75
CA VAL A 35 -17.81 10.94 1.46
C VAL A 35 -18.97 11.89 1.43
N THR A 36 -19.76 11.84 0.36
CA THR A 36 -21.02 12.58 0.21
C THR A 36 -22.16 11.59 0.17
N GLY A 37 -22.97 11.54 1.23
CA GLY A 37 -24.10 10.62 1.35
C GLY A 37 -24.20 9.97 2.73
N PRO A 38 -25.13 9.01 2.93
CA PRO A 38 -25.44 8.44 4.24
C PRO A 38 -24.49 7.29 4.63
N LEU A 39 -23.18 7.49 4.46
CA LEU A 39 -22.13 6.55 4.85
C LEU A 39 -20.96 7.31 5.49
N ASP A 40 -20.45 6.78 6.61
CA ASP A 40 -19.35 7.41 7.35
C ASP A 40 -17.99 7.19 6.66
N ALA A 41 -17.19 8.25 6.55
CA ALA A 41 -15.87 8.18 5.94
C ALA A 41 -14.89 7.21 6.64
N ASN A 42 -15.04 7.01 7.96
CA ASN A 42 -14.26 6.03 8.71
C ASN A 42 -14.66 4.59 8.37
N ILE A 43 -15.94 4.35 8.04
CA ILE A 43 -16.36 3.05 7.51
C ILE A 43 -15.65 2.82 6.18
N VAL A 44 -15.71 3.78 5.26
CA VAL A 44 -15.03 3.66 3.97
C VAL A 44 -13.53 3.40 4.16
N ARG A 45 -12.86 4.22 4.98
CA ARG A 45 -11.44 4.07 5.32
C ARG A 45 -11.13 2.68 5.89
N ARG A 46 -11.96 2.15 6.78
CA ARG A 46 -11.76 0.80 7.36
C ARG A 46 -11.73 -0.28 6.28
N TYR A 47 -12.65 -0.23 5.32
CA TYR A 47 -12.70 -1.21 4.22
C TYR A 47 -11.53 -1.06 3.24
N LEU A 48 -11.10 0.17 2.96
CA LEU A 48 -9.87 0.42 2.21
C LEU A 48 -8.64 -0.14 2.93
N MET A 49 -8.51 0.11 4.23
CA MET A 49 -7.39 -0.39 5.03
C MET A 49 -7.35 -1.93 5.09
N ARG A 50 -8.51 -2.60 5.13
CA ARG A 50 -8.58 -4.07 5.04
C ARG A 50 -8.11 -4.63 3.70
N ASN A 51 -8.20 -3.85 2.62
CA ASN A 51 -7.71 -4.22 1.29
C ASN A 51 -6.35 -3.58 0.98
N ARG A 52 -5.67 -2.95 1.95
CA ARG A 52 -4.40 -2.26 1.74
C ARG A 52 -3.32 -3.18 1.16
N SER A 53 -3.27 -4.45 1.55
CA SER A 53 -2.31 -5.41 1.00
C SER A 53 -2.51 -5.66 -0.51
N LYS A 54 -3.76 -5.70 -0.99
CA LYS A 54 -4.07 -5.83 -2.43
C LYS A 54 -3.70 -4.56 -3.19
N LEU A 55 -3.96 -3.40 -2.60
CA LEU A 55 -3.57 -2.10 -3.17
C LEU A 55 -2.04 -1.95 -3.22
N GLN A 56 -1.35 -2.40 -2.17
CA GLN A 56 0.10 -2.47 -2.09
C GLN A 56 0.66 -3.39 -3.18
N TYR A 57 0.07 -4.57 -3.37
CA TYR A 57 0.44 -5.47 -4.46
C TYR A 57 0.31 -4.83 -5.85
N CYS A 58 -0.75 -4.05 -6.10
CA CYS A 58 -0.89 -3.33 -7.37
C CYS A 58 0.29 -2.38 -7.63
N TYR A 59 0.78 -1.71 -6.58
CA TYR A 59 1.92 -0.82 -6.68
C TYR A 59 3.24 -1.58 -6.88
N GLU A 60 3.50 -2.60 -6.06
CA GLU A 60 4.71 -3.44 -6.15
C GLU A 60 4.84 -4.15 -7.49
N LYS A 61 3.71 -4.61 -8.04
CA LYS A 61 3.67 -5.23 -9.37
C LYS A 61 4.16 -4.24 -10.43
N GLN A 62 3.71 -2.98 -10.38
CA GLN A 62 4.17 -2.00 -11.35
C GLN A 62 5.62 -1.59 -11.11
N LEU A 63 6.08 -1.48 -9.87
CA LEU A 63 7.48 -1.19 -9.59
C LEU A 63 8.45 -2.25 -10.15
N SER A 64 7.99 -3.49 -10.31
CA SER A 64 8.76 -4.56 -10.97
C SER A 64 8.91 -4.35 -12.48
N ILE A 65 8.04 -3.54 -13.10
CA ILE A 65 8.02 -3.25 -14.54
C ILE A 65 8.63 -1.89 -14.82
N THR A 66 8.17 -0.87 -14.11
CA THR A 66 8.58 0.52 -14.20
C THR A 66 9.11 0.96 -12.83
N PRO A 67 10.42 0.82 -12.59
CA PRO A 67 11.05 1.39 -11.40
C PRO A 67 10.86 2.91 -11.37
N GLY A 68 10.66 3.50 -10.18
CA GLY A 68 10.52 4.96 -10.04
C GLY A 68 9.08 5.49 -10.00
N VAL A 69 8.06 4.63 -10.08
CA VAL A 69 6.66 5.10 -9.98
C VAL A 69 6.40 5.61 -8.58
N GLU A 70 6.07 6.89 -8.47
CA GLU A 70 5.76 7.57 -7.21
C GLU A 70 4.71 8.66 -7.44
N GLY A 71 4.09 9.12 -6.36
CA GLY A 71 3.20 10.26 -6.40
C GLY A 71 1.79 9.96 -5.90
N ALA A 72 0.85 10.80 -6.29
CA ALA A 72 -0.52 10.76 -5.80
C ALA A 72 -1.48 10.28 -6.89
N MET A 73 -2.25 9.25 -6.56
CA MET A 73 -3.39 8.79 -7.38
C MET A 73 -4.68 9.15 -6.68
N LYS A 74 -5.59 9.82 -7.39
CA LYS A 74 -6.96 10.07 -6.92
C LYS A 74 -7.88 8.97 -7.45
N ALA A 75 -8.82 8.53 -6.64
CA ALA A 75 -9.89 7.64 -7.06
C ALA A 75 -11.23 8.17 -6.58
N ALA A 76 -12.24 8.00 -7.42
CA ALA A 76 -13.62 8.38 -7.15
C ALA A 76 -14.56 7.24 -7.55
N TRP A 77 -15.59 6.99 -6.76
CA TRP A 77 -16.61 5.97 -7.07
C TRP A 77 -17.92 6.23 -6.35
N GLU A 78 -18.95 5.51 -6.74
CA GLU A 78 -20.25 5.48 -6.09
C GLU A 78 -20.46 4.16 -5.36
N ILE A 79 -20.99 4.23 -4.14
CA ILE A 79 -21.46 3.08 -3.36
C ILE A 79 -22.98 3.08 -3.45
N LYS A 80 -23.54 2.07 -4.10
CA LYS A 80 -24.99 1.89 -4.27
C LYS A 80 -25.69 1.53 -2.94
N PRO A 81 -27.03 1.62 -2.87
CA PRO A 81 -27.80 1.25 -1.68
C PRO A 81 -27.61 -0.21 -1.21
N ASP A 82 -27.22 -1.11 -2.13
CA ASP A 82 -26.91 -2.51 -1.85
C ASP A 82 -25.49 -2.73 -1.29
N GLY A 83 -24.67 -1.66 -1.22
CA GLY A 83 -23.28 -1.71 -0.75
C GLY A 83 -22.25 -1.98 -1.85
N LYS A 84 -22.69 -2.19 -3.10
CA LYS A 84 -21.79 -2.45 -4.23
C LYS A 84 -21.18 -1.16 -4.78
N VAL A 85 -19.94 -1.27 -5.22
CA VAL A 85 -19.20 -0.18 -5.86
C VAL A 85 -19.53 -0.13 -7.36
N VAL A 86 -19.76 1.07 -7.89
CA VAL A 86 -19.94 1.34 -9.32
C VAL A 86 -19.22 2.64 -9.71
N ASN A 87 -19.10 2.90 -11.01
CA ASN A 87 -18.57 4.15 -11.55
C ASN A 87 -17.16 4.51 -11.06
N VAL A 88 -16.26 3.52 -10.94
CA VAL A 88 -14.89 3.75 -10.44
C VAL A 88 -14.04 4.47 -11.49
N GLY A 89 -13.57 5.66 -11.13
CA GLY A 89 -12.61 6.48 -11.85
C GLY A 89 -11.31 6.66 -11.07
N THR A 90 -10.19 6.74 -11.79
CA THR A 90 -8.84 6.91 -11.23
C THR A 90 -8.07 7.93 -12.05
N PHE A 91 -7.29 8.80 -11.39
CA PHE A 91 -6.59 9.92 -12.02
C PHE A 91 -5.21 10.17 -11.38
N GLY A 92 -4.26 10.69 -12.16
CA GLY A 92 -3.02 11.29 -11.67
C GLY A 92 -1.78 10.39 -11.60
N LEU A 93 -1.91 9.08 -11.84
CA LEU A 93 -0.78 8.13 -11.85
C LEU A 93 -0.88 7.19 -13.06
N ASP A 94 0.21 6.47 -13.32
CA ASP A 94 0.35 5.41 -14.33
C ASP A 94 -0.88 4.52 -14.48
N GLY A 95 -1.24 4.23 -15.73
CA GLY A 95 -2.48 3.54 -16.09
C GLY A 95 -2.56 2.10 -15.58
N GLU A 96 -1.45 1.39 -15.41
CA GLU A 96 -1.47 -0.01 -14.99
C GLU A 96 -1.73 -0.15 -13.48
N VAL A 97 -1.11 0.70 -12.66
CA VAL A 97 -1.41 0.75 -11.21
C VAL A 97 -2.85 1.17 -10.99
N ALA A 98 -3.31 2.17 -11.75
CA ALA A 98 -4.67 2.66 -11.70
C ALA A 98 -5.68 1.57 -12.06
N ALA A 99 -5.43 0.81 -13.13
CA ALA A 99 -6.29 -0.30 -13.55
C ALA A 99 -6.32 -1.45 -12.53
N CYS A 100 -5.18 -1.83 -11.95
CA CYS A 100 -5.14 -2.83 -10.88
C CYS A 100 -5.92 -2.36 -9.65
N THR A 101 -5.71 -1.11 -9.23
CA THR A 101 -6.39 -0.51 -8.08
C THR A 101 -7.90 -0.43 -8.30
N LYS A 102 -8.34 -0.03 -9.50
CA LYS A 102 -9.75 0.01 -9.88
C LYS A 102 -10.43 -1.35 -9.67
N ARG A 103 -9.83 -2.44 -10.14
CA ARG A 103 -10.37 -3.80 -9.94
C ARG A 103 -10.48 -4.16 -8.46
N VAL A 104 -9.49 -3.78 -7.65
CA VAL A 104 -9.57 -4.00 -6.19
C VAL A 104 -10.75 -3.23 -5.59
N LEU A 105 -10.95 -1.96 -5.97
CA LEU A 105 -12.03 -1.11 -5.47
C LEU A 105 -13.42 -1.64 -5.86
N GLU A 106 -13.58 -2.11 -7.10
CA GLU A 106 -14.84 -2.68 -7.61
C GLU A 106 -15.26 -3.95 -6.86
N LEU A 107 -14.30 -4.70 -6.30
CA LEU A 107 -14.53 -5.92 -5.52
C LEU A 107 -14.82 -5.66 -4.03
N ILE A 108 -14.77 -4.41 -3.56
CA ILE A 108 -15.08 -4.09 -2.17
C ILE A 108 -16.59 -4.01 -2.00
N GLU A 109 -17.13 -4.83 -1.10
CA GLU A 109 -18.52 -4.71 -0.65
C GLU A 109 -18.58 -3.91 0.65
N TYR A 110 -19.26 -2.77 0.61
CA TYR A 110 -19.48 -1.89 1.76
C TYR A 110 -20.76 -2.28 2.50
N PRO A 111 -20.90 -1.93 3.79
CA PRO A 111 -22.20 -2.02 4.44
C PRO A 111 -23.17 -1.08 3.74
N LYS A 112 -24.43 -1.50 3.69
CA LYS A 112 -25.50 -0.72 3.06
C LYS A 112 -25.55 0.69 3.68
N PRO A 113 -25.48 1.76 2.87
CA PRO A 113 -25.65 3.11 3.37
C PRO A 113 -27.01 3.27 4.06
N ARG A 114 -27.08 4.16 5.05
CA ARG A 114 -28.35 4.39 5.77
C ARG A 114 -29.39 4.96 4.80
N GLN A 115 -30.67 4.72 5.08
CA GLN A 115 -31.81 5.26 4.31
C GLN A 115 -31.88 4.81 2.84
N GLY A 116 -31.09 3.80 2.42
CA GLY A 116 -31.19 3.23 1.07
C GLY A 116 -30.77 4.18 -0.05
N LYS A 117 -29.95 5.20 0.22
CA LYS A 117 -29.40 6.12 -0.79
C LYS A 117 -27.95 5.79 -1.10
N SER A 118 -27.48 6.10 -2.30
CA SER A 118 -26.06 5.97 -2.65
C SER A 118 -25.17 6.94 -1.87
N ALA A 119 -23.87 6.64 -1.81
CA ALA A 119 -22.83 7.55 -1.32
C ALA A 119 -21.72 7.70 -2.36
N ALA A 120 -21.30 8.93 -2.64
CA ALA A 120 -20.15 9.22 -3.48
C ALA A 120 -18.88 9.32 -2.62
N VAL A 121 -17.77 8.76 -3.11
CA VAL A 121 -16.49 8.72 -2.40
C VAL A 121 -15.39 9.28 -3.29
N ASP A 122 -14.54 10.13 -2.70
CA ASP A 122 -13.27 10.57 -3.27
C ASP A 122 -12.13 10.28 -2.28
N VAL A 123 -11.02 9.72 -2.75
CA VAL A 123 -9.85 9.44 -1.91
C VAL A 123 -8.56 9.58 -2.70
N ALA A 124 -7.47 9.92 -2.00
CA ALA A 124 -6.12 9.91 -2.56
C ALA A 124 -5.29 8.76 -1.97
N PHE A 125 -4.54 8.10 -2.84
CA PHE A 125 -3.51 7.12 -2.51
C PHE A 125 -2.14 7.76 -2.80
N ILE A 126 -1.27 7.79 -1.80
CA ILE A 126 0.10 8.29 -1.95
C ILE A 126 1.03 7.09 -2.03
N MET A 127 1.76 7.00 -3.13
CA MET A 127 2.72 5.93 -3.40
C MET A 127 4.12 6.49 -3.20
N ARG A 128 4.88 5.84 -2.33
CA ARG A 128 6.26 6.24 -2.00
C ARG A 128 7.18 5.05 -2.17
N GLN A 129 8.31 5.26 -2.83
CA GLN A 129 9.46 4.39 -2.71
C GLN A 129 10.38 4.88 -1.58
N PRO A 130 11.14 3.94 -0.99
CA PRO A 130 12.22 4.20 -0.04
C PRO A 130 13.46 4.91 -0.63
#